data_AF-A0A974WGZ1-F1
#
_entry.id   AF-A0A974WGZ1-F1
#
_cell.length_a   1.000
_cell.length_b   1.000
_cell.length_c   1.000
_cell.angle_alpha   90.00
_cell.angle_beta   90.00
_cell.angle_gamma   90.00
#
_symmetry.space_group_name_H-M   'P 1'
#
loop_
_entity.id
_entity.type
_entity.pdbx_description
1 polymer ?
#
loop_
_entity_poly.entity_id
_entity_poly.type
_entity_poly.pdbx_seq_one_letter_code
_entity_poly.pdbx_strand_id
1 'polypeptide(L)'
;MHVVKAIIYTLLFFGILLINAALLLIVDFDDQEALWNNYIFFTAVFELLLVIIFLTITKYFDQSKFHIFNSKLLWLSIVLGVSFPFVQTPLNWLFNTLFNTNYFITYDFGGTIQTWPNIIAGIIIIPFAEEMFFKLSVQTELQKTLSRGKAILITASLFAFIHLPFVIIFIEPSAFEFHTAYIAFFIGLISSWLYSKSDNIWSSILMHMSVNLMVTLI
;
A
#
# COMPACT_ATOMS: atom_id res chain seq x y z
N MET A 1 -13.89 -14.42 -7.75
CA MET A 1 -12.62 -14.53 -8.50
C MET A 1 -11.78 -15.70 -7.98
N HIS A 2 -11.10 -16.45 -8.84
CA HIS A 2 -10.10 -17.45 -8.40
C HIS A 2 -8.75 -16.78 -8.06
N VAL A 3 -7.97 -17.42 -7.19
CA VAL A 3 -6.65 -16.94 -6.73
C VAL A 3 -5.72 -16.58 -7.88
N VAL A 4 -5.69 -17.38 -8.94
CA VAL A 4 -4.86 -17.11 -10.14
C VAL A 4 -5.18 -15.76 -10.77
N LYS A 5 -6.47 -15.41 -10.88
CA LYS A 5 -6.88 -14.14 -11.45
C LYS A 5 -6.54 -12.95 -10.54
N ALA A 6 -6.58 -13.15 -9.22
CA ALA A 6 -6.10 -12.15 -8.25
C ALA A 6 -4.59 -11.89 -8.44
N ILE A 7 -3.79 -12.95 -8.57
CA ILE A 7 -2.34 -12.86 -8.84
C ILE A 7 -2.09 -12.09 -10.15
N ILE A 8 -2.79 -12.46 -11.24
CA ILE A 8 -2.63 -11.78 -12.54
C ILE A 8 -2.94 -10.29 -12.42
N TYR A 9 -4.03 -9.92 -11.74
CA TYR A 9 -4.37 -8.51 -11.54
C TYR A 9 -3.33 -7.77 -10.72
N THR A 10 -2.81 -8.37 -9.64
CA THR A 10 -1.72 -7.78 -8.86
C THR A 10 -0.44 -7.63 -9.69
N LEU A 11 -0.10 -8.60 -10.53
CA LEU A 11 1.07 -8.50 -11.42
C LEU A 11 0.90 -7.40 -12.48
N LEU A 12 -0.30 -7.24 -13.04
CA LEU A 12 -0.61 -6.16 -13.97
C LEU A 12 -0.52 -4.79 -13.27
N PHE A 13 -1.11 -4.67 -12.08
CA PHE A 13 -1.00 -3.46 -11.26
C PHE A 13 0.46 -3.13 -10.96
N PHE A 14 1.26 -4.11 -10.52
CA PHE A 14 2.68 -3.94 -10.26
C PHE A 14 3.48 -3.55 -11.51
N GLY A 15 3.22 -4.20 -12.65
CA GLY A 15 3.87 -3.86 -13.92
C GLY A 15 3.55 -2.42 -14.36
N ILE A 16 2.33 -1.95 -14.12
CA ILE A 16 1.93 -0.57 -14.36
C ILE A 16 2.68 0.40 -13.45
N LEU A 17 2.86 0.08 -12.15
CA LEU A 17 3.67 0.90 -11.24
C LEU A 17 5.12 1.04 -11.76
N LEU A 18 5.72 -0.07 -12.21
CA LEU A 18 7.07 -0.05 -12.77
C LEU A 18 7.16 0.77 -14.06
N ILE A 19 6.19 0.64 -14.97
CA ILE A 19 6.15 1.42 -16.21
C ILE A 19 5.98 2.91 -15.89
N ASN A 20 5.10 3.26 -14.96
CA ASN A 20 4.87 4.63 -14.53
C ASN A 20 6.14 5.28 -13.97
N ALA A 21 6.86 4.55 -13.10
CA ALA A 21 8.15 4.97 -12.58
C ALA A 21 9.20 5.14 -13.69
N ALA A 22 9.22 4.26 -14.69
CA ALA A 22 10.14 4.33 -15.82
C ALA A 22 9.82 5.47 -16.81
N LEU A 23 8.55 5.79 -17.04
CA LEU A 23 8.13 6.86 -17.95
C LEU A 23 8.66 8.22 -17.50
N LEU A 24 8.72 8.46 -16.18
CA LEU A 24 9.28 9.68 -15.61
C LEU A 24 10.78 9.86 -15.88
N LEU A 25 11.50 8.79 -16.26
CA LEU A 25 12.91 8.85 -16.64
C LEU A 25 13.13 9.19 -18.12
N ILE A 26 12.07 9.11 -18.95
CA ILE A 26 12.19 9.20 -20.41
C ILE A 26 11.65 10.53 -20.94
N VAL A 27 10.70 11.16 -20.25
CA VAL A 27 10.07 12.38 -20.77
C VAL A 27 10.95 13.60 -20.51
N ASP A 28 11.45 14.18 -21.61
CA ASP A 28 12.15 15.46 -21.61
C ASP A 28 11.12 16.60 -21.57
N PHE A 29 10.94 17.20 -20.40
CA PHE A 29 10.06 18.35 -20.20
C PHE A 29 10.88 19.62 -20.02
N ASP A 30 10.40 20.75 -20.53
CA ASP A 30 11.06 22.07 -20.41
C ASP A 30 11.33 22.50 -18.95
N ASP A 31 10.64 21.91 -17.97
CA ASP A 31 10.78 22.18 -16.53
C ASP A 31 11.05 20.89 -15.74
N GLN A 32 12.13 20.18 -16.10
CA GLN A 32 12.52 18.90 -15.47
C GLN A 32 12.66 18.99 -13.95
N GLU A 33 13.06 20.14 -13.40
CA GLU A 33 13.29 20.31 -11.96
C GLU A 33 11.97 20.21 -11.16
N ALA A 34 10.91 20.88 -11.61
CA ALA A 34 9.61 20.83 -10.94
C ALA A 34 9.00 19.42 -10.97
N LEU A 35 9.16 18.70 -12.08
CA LEU A 35 8.70 17.32 -12.24
C LEU A 35 9.50 16.35 -11.38
N TRP A 36 10.83 16.47 -11.38
CA TRP A 36 11.70 15.65 -10.55
C TRP A 36 11.42 15.88 -9.07
N ASN A 37 11.20 17.11 -8.65
CA ASN A 37 10.88 17.44 -7.26
C ASN A 37 9.50 16.92 -6.81
N ASN A 38 8.58 16.62 -7.74
CA ASN A 38 7.21 16.20 -7.43
C ASN A 38 6.84 14.85 -8.07
N TYR A 39 7.83 14.02 -8.42
CA TYR A 39 7.62 12.80 -9.18
C TYR A 39 6.70 11.81 -8.45
N ILE A 40 6.78 11.72 -7.12
CA ILE A 40 5.91 10.84 -6.30
C ILE A 40 4.45 11.27 -6.46
N PHE A 41 4.19 12.57 -6.44
CA PHE A 41 2.83 13.09 -6.64
C PHE A 41 2.26 12.74 -8.00
N PHE A 42 3.00 12.97 -9.09
CA PHE A 42 2.53 12.63 -10.43
C PHE A 42 2.33 11.12 -10.60
N THR A 43 3.26 10.31 -10.08
CA THR A 43 3.16 8.84 -10.08
C THR A 43 1.87 8.39 -9.37
N ALA A 44 1.61 8.92 -8.17
CA ALA A 44 0.45 8.56 -7.35
C ALA A 44 -0.88 8.97 -7.99
N VAL A 45 -0.95 10.17 -8.60
CA VAL A 45 -2.15 10.62 -9.31
C VAL A 45 -2.43 9.72 -10.50
N PHE A 46 -1.40 9.38 -11.29
CA PHE A 46 -1.56 8.48 -12.43
C PHE A 46 -1.97 7.07 -12.01
N GLU A 47 -1.38 6.54 -10.93
CA GLU A 47 -1.78 5.28 -10.32
C GLU A 47 -3.27 5.29 -9.92
N LEU A 48 -3.71 6.32 -9.19
CA LEU A 48 -5.10 6.45 -8.76
C LEU A 48 -6.06 6.47 -9.96
N LEU A 49 -5.73 7.22 -11.01
CA LEU A 49 -6.53 7.27 -12.23
C LEU A 49 -6.65 5.89 -12.88
N LEU A 50 -5.55 5.14 -12.96
CA LEU A 50 -5.54 3.80 -13.53
C LEU A 50 -6.34 2.81 -12.68
N VAL A 51 -6.26 2.90 -11.35
CA VAL A 51 -7.09 2.09 -10.44
C VAL A 51 -8.57 2.39 -10.66
N ILE A 52 -8.95 3.68 -10.75
CA ILE A 52 -10.35 4.07 -11.01
C ILE A 52 -10.82 3.53 -12.37
N ILE A 53 -10.02 3.68 -13.43
CA ILE A 53 -10.33 3.16 -14.76
C ILE A 53 -10.48 1.63 -14.70
N PHE A 54 -9.53 0.93 -14.07
CA PHE A 54 -9.56 -0.51 -13.91
C PHE A 54 -10.84 -0.98 -13.19
N LEU A 55 -11.16 -0.38 -12.03
CA LEU A 55 -12.35 -0.73 -11.25
C LEU A 55 -13.65 -0.44 -12.00
N THR A 56 -13.66 0.61 -12.82
CA THR A 56 -14.80 0.95 -13.68
C THR A 56 -14.99 -0.07 -14.80
N ILE A 57 -13.93 -0.38 -15.56
CA ILE A 57 -13.97 -1.35 -16.67
C ILE A 57 -14.34 -2.76 -16.17
N THR A 58 -13.78 -3.16 -15.04
CA THR A 58 -14.06 -4.47 -14.42
C THR A 58 -15.38 -4.52 -13.66
N LYS A 59 -16.06 -3.38 -13.49
CA LYS A 59 -17.30 -3.22 -12.70
C LYS A 59 -17.14 -3.66 -11.23
N TYR A 60 -15.94 -3.48 -10.67
CA TYR A 60 -15.66 -3.69 -9.24
C TYR A 60 -15.84 -2.43 -8.40
N PHE A 61 -16.05 -1.28 -9.04
CA PHE A 61 -16.39 -0.05 -8.34
C PHE A 61 -17.79 -0.16 -7.72
N ASP A 62 -17.84 -0.28 -6.40
CA ASP A 62 -19.08 -0.34 -5.62
C ASP A 62 -19.13 0.84 -4.64
N GLN A 63 -19.98 1.82 -4.96
CA GLN A 63 -20.17 3.02 -4.14
C GLN A 63 -20.68 2.69 -2.73
N SER A 64 -21.38 1.57 -2.55
CA SER A 64 -21.93 1.22 -1.25
C SER A 64 -20.85 0.97 -0.20
N LYS A 65 -19.65 0.54 -0.64
CA LYS A 65 -18.49 0.29 0.21
C LYS A 65 -17.87 1.56 0.78
N PHE A 66 -18.26 2.74 0.29
CA PHE A 66 -17.80 4.05 0.78
C PHE A 66 -18.74 4.65 1.85
N HIS A 67 -19.89 4.03 2.13
CA HIS A 67 -20.78 4.52 3.18
C HIS A 67 -20.30 4.15 4.58
N ILE A 68 -20.25 5.14 5.47
CA ILE A 68 -19.81 4.98 6.86
C ILE A 68 -20.95 4.39 7.70
N PHE A 69 -20.84 3.10 8.05
CA PHE A 69 -21.82 2.40 8.87
C PHE A 69 -21.41 2.23 10.34
N ASN A 70 -20.10 2.27 10.64
CA ASN A 70 -19.60 1.99 11.99
C ASN A 70 -18.44 2.94 12.38
N SER A 71 -18.76 3.98 13.13
CA SER A 71 -17.79 4.97 13.60
C SER A 71 -16.75 4.41 14.58
N LYS A 72 -17.09 3.38 15.36
CA LYS A 72 -16.14 2.75 16.31
C LYS A 72 -15.00 2.05 15.57
N LEU A 73 -15.30 1.37 14.46
CA LEU A 73 -14.27 0.72 13.64
C LEU A 73 -13.39 1.75 12.92
N LEU A 74 -13.92 2.91 12.52
CA LEU A 74 -13.09 3.99 11.98
C LEU A 74 -12.10 4.53 13.01
N TRP A 75 -12.54 4.78 14.25
CA TRP A 75 -11.63 5.20 15.32
C TRP A 75 -10.57 4.14 15.61
N LEU A 76 -10.97 2.87 15.67
CA LEU A 76 -10.03 1.77 15.83
C LEU A 76 -9.01 1.75 14.67
N SER A 77 -9.42 2.06 13.44
CA SER A 77 -8.54 2.09 12.27
C SER A 77 -7.44 3.14 12.43
N ILE A 78 -7.79 4.34 12.89
CA ILE A 78 -6.83 5.41 13.17
C ILE A 78 -5.89 5.00 14.31
N VAL A 79 -6.43 4.47 15.42
CA VAL A 79 -5.61 4.02 16.56
C VAL A 79 -4.62 2.93 16.14
N LEU A 80 -5.06 1.96 15.34
CA LEU A 80 -4.17 0.92 14.83
C LEU A 80 -3.10 1.49 13.89
N GLY A 81 -3.45 2.42 13.00
CA GLY A 81 -2.47 3.05 12.11
C GLY A 81 -1.46 3.90 12.85
N VAL A 82 -1.91 4.73 13.81
CA VAL A 82 -1.02 5.57 14.64
C VAL A 82 -0.09 4.73 15.51
N SER A 83 -0.57 3.59 16.02
CA SER A 83 0.24 2.70 16.87
C SER A 83 1.17 1.77 16.09
N PHE A 84 0.93 1.56 14.79
CA PHE A 84 1.65 0.56 14.00
C PHE A 84 3.18 0.77 13.94
N PRO A 85 3.73 2.00 13.80
CA PRO A 85 5.18 2.18 13.82
C PRO A 85 5.85 1.66 15.10
N PHE A 86 5.15 1.70 16.25
CA PHE A 86 5.67 1.15 17.50
C PHE A 86 5.57 -0.39 17.54
N VAL A 87 4.62 -0.97 16.81
CA VAL A 87 4.50 -2.42 16.60
C VAL A 87 5.60 -2.95 15.68
N GLN A 88 6.20 -2.11 14.83
CA GLN A 88 7.32 -2.54 14.00
C GLN A 88 8.54 -3.00 14.83
N THR A 89 8.74 -2.48 16.05
CA THR A 89 9.87 -2.90 16.92
C THR A 89 9.85 -4.39 17.23
N PRO A 90 8.77 -4.97 17.81
CA PRO A 90 8.71 -6.42 18.02
C PRO A 90 8.69 -7.20 16.69
N LEU A 91 8.12 -6.65 15.61
CA LEU A 91 8.17 -7.30 14.29
C LEU A 91 9.61 -7.38 13.73
N ASN A 92 10.42 -6.34 13.94
CA ASN A 92 11.83 -6.30 13.55
C ASN A 92 12.65 -7.27 14.38
N TRP A 93 12.37 -7.43 15.68
CA TRP A 93 13.02 -8.44 16.50
C TRP A 93 12.78 -9.86 15.96
N LEU A 94 11.54 -10.17 15.58
CA LEU A 94 11.21 -11.44 14.94
C LEU A 94 11.94 -11.60 13.60
N PHE A 95 11.92 -10.57 12.75
CA PHE A 95 12.61 -10.61 11.46
C PHE A 95 14.11 -10.82 11.60
N ASN A 96 14.76 -10.04 12.48
CA ASN A 96 16.19 -10.15 12.80
C ASN A 96 16.56 -11.54 13.31
N THR A 97 15.70 -12.15 14.13
CA THR A 97 15.91 -13.51 14.63
C THR A 97 15.82 -14.55 13.51
N LEU A 98 14.86 -14.41 12.59
CA LEU A 98 14.63 -15.37 11.52
C LEU A 98 15.66 -15.28 10.39
N PHE A 99 16.15 -14.07 10.09
CA PHE A 99 16.99 -13.79 8.94
C PHE A 99 18.42 -13.36 9.30
N ASN A 100 18.76 -13.33 10.59
CA ASN A 100 20.08 -12.90 11.09
C ASN A 100 20.47 -11.49 10.60
N THR A 101 19.52 -10.56 10.68
CA THR A 101 19.67 -9.15 10.28
C THR A 101 19.67 -8.22 11.50
N ASN A 102 19.88 -6.92 11.29
CA ASN A 102 19.94 -5.91 12.36
C ASN A 102 19.07 -4.67 12.06
N TYR A 103 17.81 -4.85 11.67
CA TYR A 103 16.90 -3.72 11.49
C TYR A 103 16.45 -3.16 12.84
N PHE A 104 16.58 -1.85 13.00
CA PHE A 104 16.09 -1.10 14.14
C PHE A 104 15.35 0.14 13.62
N ILE A 105 14.35 0.58 14.38
CA ILE A 105 13.65 1.81 14.07
C ILE A 105 14.50 2.96 14.60
N THR A 106 14.79 3.91 13.72
CA THR A 106 15.36 5.21 14.11
C THR A 106 14.23 6.22 14.00
N TYR A 107 13.92 6.91 15.09
CA TYR A 107 12.93 7.97 15.09
C TYR A 107 13.63 9.30 14.81
N ASP A 108 13.26 9.95 13.72
CA ASP A 108 13.72 11.28 13.32
C ASP A 108 12.54 12.24 13.16
N PHE A 109 12.42 13.16 14.11
CA PHE A 109 11.39 14.19 14.11
C PHE A 109 11.79 15.45 13.34
N GLY A 110 12.94 15.44 12.65
CA GLY A 110 13.44 16.54 11.82
C GLY A 110 12.60 16.83 10.58
N GLY A 111 11.68 15.92 10.24
CA GLY A 111 10.82 16.01 9.05
C GLY A 111 11.55 15.63 7.77
N THR A 112 10.81 15.11 6.79
CA THR A 112 11.39 14.74 5.49
C THR A 112 11.68 15.97 4.63
N ILE A 113 12.78 15.97 3.86
CA ILE A 113 13.08 16.96 2.81
C ILE A 113 12.21 16.69 1.56
N GLN A 114 10.92 16.48 1.74
CA GLN A 114 9.96 16.26 0.66
C GLN A 114 9.09 17.49 0.45
N THR A 115 8.73 17.74 -0.81
CA THR A 115 7.78 18.79 -1.15
C THR A 115 6.39 18.46 -0.63
N TRP A 116 5.56 19.48 -0.35
CA TRP A 116 4.17 19.28 0.09
C TRP A 116 3.35 18.37 -0.84
N PRO A 117 3.47 18.43 -2.19
CA PRO A 117 2.80 17.49 -3.07
C PRO A 117 3.20 16.03 -2.84
N ASN A 118 4.48 15.72 -2.65
CA ASN A 118 4.94 14.34 -2.39
C ASN A 118 4.46 13.83 -1.03
N ILE A 119 4.42 14.70 -0.01
CA ILE A 119 3.85 14.37 1.30
C ILE A 119 2.37 14.01 1.17
N ILE A 120 1.59 14.82 0.45
CA ILE A 120 0.16 14.54 0.18
C ILE A 120 0.01 13.22 -0.58
N ALA A 121 0.86 12.97 -1.57
CA ALA A 121 0.83 11.74 -2.35
C ALA A 121 1.08 10.49 -1.49
N GLY A 122 2.15 10.51 -0.69
CA GLY A 122 2.55 9.40 0.16
C GLY A 122 1.56 9.11 1.31
N ILE A 123 0.94 10.16 1.87
CA ILE A 123 0.01 9.99 3.00
C ILE A 123 -1.41 9.68 2.51
N ILE A 124 -1.85 10.26 1.39
CA ILE A 124 -3.26 10.24 0.98
C ILE A 124 -3.45 9.42 -0.30
N ILE A 125 -2.81 9.82 -1.39
CA ILE A 125 -3.17 9.35 -2.73
C ILE A 125 -2.78 7.88 -2.92
N ILE A 126 -1.54 7.53 -2.57
CA ILE A 126 -1.04 6.15 -2.70
C ILE A 126 -1.85 5.19 -1.82
N PRO A 127 -2.01 5.41 -0.49
CA PRO A 127 -2.83 4.54 0.35
C PRO A 127 -4.26 4.38 -0.16
N PHE A 128 -4.86 5.45 -0.69
CA PHE A 128 -6.20 5.41 -1.24
C PHE A 128 -6.29 4.54 -2.50
N ALA A 129 -5.36 4.72 -3.45
CA ALA A 129 -5.30 3.94 -4.68
C ALA A 129 -5.07 2.44 -4.41
N GLU A 130 -4.09 2.12 -3.58
CA GLU A 130 -3.76 0.74 -3.22
C GLU A 130 -4.95 0.06 -2.51
N GLU A 131 -5.54 0.70 -1.51
CA GLU A 131 -6.67 0.12 -0.78
C GLU A 131 -7.91 -0.03 -1.67
N MET A 132 -8.16 0.90 -2.60
CA MET A 132 -9.20 0.73 -3.61
C MET A 132 -8.97 -0.51 -4.47
N PHE A 133 -7.75 -0.68 -4.99
CA PHE A 133 -7.40 -1.84 -5.80
C PHE A 133 -7.55 -3.13 -4.99
N PHE A 134 -6.89 -3.25 -3.84
CA PHE A 134 -6.84 -4.50 -3.08
C PHE A 134 -8.17 -4.85 -2.40
N LYS A 135 -8.96 -3.88 -1.94
CA LYS A 135 -10.22 -4.18 -1.23
C LYS A 135 -11.38 -4.39 -2.17
N LEU A 136 -11.61 -3.47 -3.11
CA LEU A 136 -12.77 -3.52 -4.00
C LEU A 136 -12.63 -4.61 -5.06
N SER A 137 -11.41 -4.83 -5.57
CA SER A 137 -11.19 -5.89 -6.57
C SER A 137 -10.70 -7.19 -5.94
N VAL A 138 -9.56 -7.18 -5.24
CA VAL A 138 -8.89 -8.43 -4.85
C VAL A 138 -9.64 -9.15 -3.72
N GLN A 139 -9.78 -8.50 -2.56
CA GLN A 139 -10.33 -9.13 -1.37
C GLN A 139 -11.81 -9.45 -1.51
N THR A 140 -12.63 -8.50 -1.97
CA THR A 140 -14.07 -8.69 -2.17
C THR A 140 -14.35 -9.90 -3.05
N GLU A 141 -13.63 -10.00 -4.17
CA GLU A 141 -13.86 -11.09 -5.11
C GLU A 141 -13.31 -12.44 -4.64
N LEU A 142 -12.24 -12.46 -3.85
CA LEU A 142 -11.74 -13.68 -3.21
C LEU A 142 -12.74 -14.17 -2.15
N GLN A 143 -13.34 -13.26 -1.37
CA GLN A 143 -14.32 -13.59 -0.33
C GLN A 143 -15.61 -14.20 -0.90
N LYS A 144 -15.93 -13.98 -2.18
CA LYS A 144 -17.05 -14.67 -2.86
C LYS A 144 -16.83 -16.18 -3.02
N THR A 145 -15.59 -16.66 -2.95
CA THR A 145 -15.23 -18.07 -3.24
C THR A 145 -14.39 -18.74 -2.16
N LEU A 146 -13.78 -17.96 -1.27
CA LEU A 146 -12.93 -18.44 -0.19
C LEU A 146 -13.48 -18.00 1.15
N SER A 147 -13.14 -18.75 2.20
CA SER A 147 -13.38 -18.31 3.58
C SER A 147 -12.71 -16.94 3.82
N ARG A 148 -13.36 -16.10 4.63
CA ARG A 148 -12.88 -14.78 5.02
C ARG A 148 -11.40 -14.73 5.41
N GLY A 149 -10.93 -15.67 6.25
CA GLY A 149 -9.52 -15.71 6.69
C GLY A 149 -8.54 -15.97 5.55
N LYS A 150 -8.85 -16.91 4.64
CA LYS A 150 -8.03 -17.18 3.45
C LYS A 150 -7.96 -15.97 2.51
N ALA A 151 -9.08 -15.28 2.29
CA ALA A 151 -9.08 -14.09 1.46
C ALA A 151 -8.22 -12.97 2.07
N ILE A 152 -8.31 -12.74 3.39
CA ILE A 152 -7.46 -11.78 4.11
C ILE A 152 -5.98 -12.13 3.93
N LEU A 153 -5.60 -13.39 4.17
CA LEU A 153 -4.20 -13.83 4.09
C LEU A 153 -3.64 -13.66 2.67
N ILE A 154 -4.41 -14.05 1.65
CA ILE A 154 -3.99 -13.93 0.25
C ILE A 154 -3.89 -12.46 -0.16
N THR A 155 -4.88 -11.63 0.16
CA THR A 155 -4.82 -10.20 -0.14
C THR A 155 -3.62 -9.53 0.52
N ALA A 156 -3.35 -9.81 1.81
CA ALA A 156 -2.19 -9.28 2.51
C ALA A 156 -0.86 -9.74 1.89
N SER A 157 -0.79 -10.98 1.43
CA SER A 157 0.40 -11.52 0.75
C SER A 157 0.63 -10.84 -0.61
N LEU A 158 -0.43 -10.58 -1.37
CA LEU A 158 -0.36 -9.87 -2.66
C LEU A 158 -0.02 -8.38 -2.46
N PHE A 159 -0.51 -7.77 -1.38
CA PHE A 159 -0.13 -6.42 -0.98
C PHE A 159 1.36 -6.35 -0.59
N ALA A 160 1.85 -7.30 0.19
CA ALA A 160 3.28 -7.40 0.51
C ALA A 160 4.16 -7.59 -0.74
N PHE A 161 3.68 -8.38 -1.70
CA PHE A 161 4.43 -8.68 -2.93
C PHE A 161 4.79 -7.42 -3.72
N ILE A 162 3.87 -6.46 -3.86
CA ILE A 162 4.15 -5.23 -4.62
C ILE A 162 5.16 -4.30 -3.94
N HIS A 163 5.44 -4.54 -2.64
CA HIS A 163 6.42 -3.81 -1.84
C HIS A 163 7.81 -4.46 -1.85
N LEU A 164 8.01 -5.54 -2.63
CA LEU A 164 9.35 -6.11 -2.82
C LEU A 164 10.18 -5.17 -3.72
N PRO A 165 11.45 -4.93 -3.38
CA PRO A 165 12.32 -4.05 -4.16
C PRO A 165 12.86 -4.76 -5.42
N PHE A 166 11.98 -5.18 -6.31
CA PHE A 166 12.34 -5.96 -7.51
C PHE A 166 13.36 -5.25 -8.40
N VAL A 167 13.36 -3.91 -8.43
CA VAL A 167 14.35 -3.13 -9.19
C VAL A 167 15.77 -3.38 -8.67
N ILE A 168 15.96 -3.56 -7.35
CA ILE A 168 17.26 -3.82 -6.73
C ILE A 168 17.85 -5.14 -7.21
N ILE A 169 17.03 -6.14 -7.55
CA ILE A 169 17.50 -7.43 -8.09
C ILE A 169 18.34 -7.24 -9.36
N PHE A 170 18.06 -6.22 -10.17
CA PHE A 170 18.76 -5.97 -11.42
C PHE A 170 19.96 -5.02 -11.28
N ILE A 171 19.97 -4.17 -10.24
CA ILE A 171 21.01 -3.16 -10.01
C ILE A 171 22.08 -3.69 -9.04
N GLU A 172 21.65 -4.19 -7.89
CA GLU A 172 22.52 -4.70 -6.83
C GLU A 172 21.84 -5.91 -6.16
N PRO A 173 21.93 -7.11 -6.77
CA PRO A 173 21.23 -8.29 -6.27
C PRO A 173 21.53 -8.64 -4.81
N SER A 174 22.74 -8.30 -4.32
CA SER A 174 23.16 -8.50 -2.93
C SER A 174 22.44 -7.61 -1.92
N ALA A 175 21.85 -6.49 -2.36
CA ALA A 175 21.07 -5.57 -1.52
C ALA A 175 19.57 -5.90 -1.52
N PHE A 176 19.15 -6.98 -2.18
CA PHE A 176 17.74 -7.38 -2.20
C PHE A 176 17.32 -7.97 -0.85
N GLU A 177 16.35 -7.32 -0.21
CA GLU A 177 15.87 -7.69 1.12
C GLU A 177 14.33 -7.69 1.16
N PHE A 178 13.77 -8.60 1.97
CA PHE A 178 12.32 -8.79 2.09
C PHE A 178 11.67 -7.96 3.20
N HIS A 179 12.45 -7.15 3.94
CA HIS A 179 12.01 -6.47 5.15
C HIS A 179 10.82 -5.53 4.92
N THR A 180 10.87 -4.70 3.88
CA THR A 180 9.76 -3.80 3.52
C THR A 180 8.47 -4.57 3.21
N ALA A 181 8.56 -5.64 2.41
CA ALA A 181 7.42 -6.50 2.11
C ALA A 181 6.88 -7.21 3.36
N TYR A 182 7.77 -7.64 4.27
CA TYR A 182 7.39 -8.23 5.54
C TYR A 182 6.59 -7.26 6.41
N ILE A 183 7.00 -5.99 6.53
CA ILE A 183 6.23 -4.98 7.27
C ILE A 183 4.90 -4.68 6.56
N ALA A 184 4.93 -4.52 5.24
CA ALA A 184 3.74 -4.29 4.41
C ALA A 184 2.72 -5.45 4.53
N PHE A 185 3.17 -6.68 4.71
CA PHE A 185 2.29 -7.82 4.98
C PHE A 185 1.42 -7.61 6.23
N PHE A 186 2.00 -7.11 7.32
CA PHE A 186 1.23 -6.86 8.55
C PHE A 186 0.28 -5.67 8.42
N ILE A 187 0.68 -4.60 7.70
CA ILE A 187 -0.23 -3.51 7.33
C ILE A 187 -1.41 -4.08 6.55
N GLY A 188 -1.13 -4.86 5.50
CA GLY A 188 -2.12 -5.51 4.66
C GLY A 188 -3.03 -6.48 5.42
N LEU A 189 -2.52 -7.20 6.42
CA LEU A 189 -3.32 -8.07 7.28
C LEU A 189 -4.32 -7.27 8.11
N ILE A 190 -3.86 -6.21 8.78
CA ILE A 190 -4.70 -5.36 9.64
C ILE A 190 -5.76 -4.65 8.78
N SER A 191 -5.34 -4.04 7.68
CA SER A 191 -6.22 -3.31 6.76
C SER A 191 -7.27 -4.23 6.14
N SER A 192 -6.88 -5.45 5.72
CA SER A 192 -7.79 -6.49 5.22
C SER A 192 -8.76 -7.02 6.28
N TRP A 193 -8.32 -7.15 7.54
CA TRP A 193 -9.20 -7.54 8.64
C TRP A 193 -10.23 -6.45 8.95
N LEU A 194 -9.79 -5.18 9.02
CA LEU A 194 -10.65 -4.01 9.23
C LEU A 194 -11.71 -3.92 8.14
N TYR A 195 -11.30 -3.94 6.86
CA TYR A 195 -12.21 -3.93 5.72
C TYR A 195 -13.26 -5.03 5.83
N SER A 196 -12.84 -6.26 6.13
CA SER A 196 -13.79 -7.36 6.22
C SER A 196 -14.72 -7.23 7.44
N LYS A 197 -14.33 -6.52 8.50
CA LYS A 197 -15.16 -6.33 9.71
C LYS A 197 -16.16 -5.20 9.53
N SER A 198 -15.77 -4.12 8.86
CA SER A 198 -16.62 -2.96 8.63
C SER A 198 -17.47 -3.08 7.37
N ASP A 199 -17.08 -3.94 6.43
CA ASP A 199 -17.59 -3.96 5.04
C ASP A 199 -17.49 -2.59 4.35
N ASN A 200 -16.52 -1.78 4.80
CA ASN A 200 -16.32 -0.40 4.38
C ASN A 200 -14.83 -0.15 4.15
N ILE A 201 -14.50 0.44 3.00
CA ILE A 201 -13.13 0.71 2.58
C ILE A 201 -12.43 1.77 3.43
N TRP A 202 -13.14 2.77 3.96
CA TRP A 202 -12.60 3.83 4.80
C TRP A 202 -11.89 3.32 6.04
N SER A 203 -12.33 2.20 6.64
CA SER A 203 -11.59 1.60 7.76
C SER A 203 -10.18 1.17 7.33
N SER A 204 -10.05 0.66 6.11
CA SER A 204 -8.75 0.27 5.57
C SER A 204 -7.91 1.49 5.19
N ILE A 205 -8.50 2.41 4.43
CA ILE A 205 -7.85 3.64 3.97
C ILE A 205 -7.34 4.46 5.15
N LEU A 206 -8.18 4.75 6.15
CA LEU A 206 -7.76 5.57 7.29
C LEU A 206 -6.67 4.91 8.11
N MET A 207 -6.70 3.59 8.26
CA MET A 207 -5.59 2.87 8.91
C MET A 207 -4.30 3.07 8.13
N HIS A 208 -4.30 2.83 6.83
CA HIS A 208 -3.10 2.95 5.99
C HIS A 208 -2.58 4.41 5.91
N MET A 209 -3.47 5.38 5.69
CA MET A 209 -3.13 6.81 5.73
C MET A 209 -2.52 7.21 7.09
N SER A 210 -3.04 6.67 8.19
CA SER A 210 -2.50 6.95 9.54
C SER A 210 -1.12 6.34 9.73
N VAL A 211 -0.85 5.15 9.18
CA VAL A 211 0.51 4.56 9.18
C VAL A 211 1.48 5.48 8.43
N ASN A 212 1.13 5.88 7.20
CA ASN A 212 2.02 6.69 6.36
C ASN A 212 2.19 8.12 6.91
N LEU A 213 1.16 8.68 7.54
CA LEU A 213 1.26 9.93 8.27
C LEU A 213 2.30 9.79 9.39
N MET A 214 2.20 8.76 10.22
CA MET A 214 3.14 8.59 11.32
C MET A 214 4.56 8.37 10.81
N VAL A 215 4.77 7.51 9.81
CA VAL A 215 6.10 7.27 9.21
C VAL A 215 6.69 8.54 8.58
N THR A 216 5.87 9.46 8.10
CA THR A 216 6.34 10.77 7.62
C THR A 216 6.74 11.72 8.76
N LEU A 217 6.15 11.56 9.95
CA LEU A 217 6.33 12.47 11.09
C LEU A 217 7.43 12.04 12.08
N ILE A 218 7.77 10.75 12.13
CA ILE A 218 8.65 10.14 13.13
C ILE A 218 9.70 9.27 12.47
#